data_AF-A0A2K7SSJ3-F1
#
_entry.id   AF-A0A2K7SSJ3-F1
#
_cell.length_a   1.000
_cell.length_b   1.000
_cell.length_c   1.000
_cell.angle_alpha   90.00
_cell.angle_beta   90.00
_cell.angle_gamma   90.00
#
_symmetry.space_group_name_H-M   'P 1'
#
loop_
_entity.id
_entity.type
_entity.pdbx_description
1 polymer ?
#
loop_
_entity_poly.entity_id
_entity_poly.type
_entity_poly.pdbx_seq_one_letter_code
_entity_poly.pdbx_strand_id
1 'polypeptide(L)'
;MTTEHAEYTLTLEHLWQFSLQFYGVREVKEACLSLQNNYHGNVNLLLLLRWLDEQQFIFQEQDWPLVQDCLIRSETLLHSYRELRRHLKLQVNDALYREALQFELQLEKQQQSDLVDCINSLILVTNDGEPLTLRYCRKLGAEHLQQAFSLPVPNIHHP
;
A
#
# COMPACT_ATOMS: atom_id res chain seq x y z
N MET A 1 20.58 23.89 -17.07
CA MET A 1 20.90 23.29 -15.76
C MET A 1 20.21 21.93 -15.76
N THR A 2 21.03 20.90 -15.62
CA THR A 2 20.70 19.50 -15.86
C THR A 2 19.57 19.04 -14.95
N THR A 3 18.44 18.70 -15.54
CA THR A 3 17.38 17.89 -14.93
C THR A 3 17.98 16.51 -14.64
N GLU A 4 18.59 16.35 -13.47
CA GLU A 4 18.83 15.03 -12.89
C GLU A 4 17.46 14.42 -12.61
N HIS A 5 16.92 13.70 -13.59
CA HIS A 5 15.91 12.70 -13.32
C HIS A 5 16.61 11.65 -12.46
N ALA A 6 16.36 11.66 -11.15
CA ALA A 6 16.76 10.55 -10.31
C ALA A 6 16.06 9.30 -10.87
N GLU A 7 16.81 8.45 -11.57
CA GLU A 7 16.38 7.14 -12.08
C GLU A 7 16.21 6.17 -10.89
N TYR A 8 15.35 6.51 -9.94
CA TYR A 8 14.94 5.55 -8.93
C TYR A 8 13.70 4.82 -9.44
N THR A 9 13.94 3.70 -10.13
CA THR A 9 12.86 2.77 -10.48
C THR A 9 12.44 2.02 -9.23
N LEU A 10 11.19 2.21 -8.80
CA LEU A 10 10.63 1.43 -7.70
C LEU A 10 10.58 -0.04 -8.12
N THR A 11 11.14 -0.93 -7.29
CA THR A 11 11.02 -2.38 -7.51
C THR A 11 10.02 -2.97 -6.53
N LEU A 12 9.37 -4.06 -6.94
CA LEU A 12 8.49 -4.83 -6.06
C LEU A 12 9.20 -5.26 -4.77
N GLU A 13 10.48 -5.67 -4.87
CA GLU A 13 11.24 -6.12 -3.70
C GLU A 13 11.45 -5.00 -2.67
N HIS A 14 11.80 -3.80 -3.14
CA HIS A 14 11.95 -2.63 -2.25
C HIS A 14 10.62 -2.25 -1.61
N LEU A 15 9.54 -2.16 -2.40
CA LEU A 15 8.21 -1.83 -1.87
C LEU A 15 7.72 -2.88 -0.88
N TRP A 16 7.93 -4.17 -1.16
CA TRP A 16 7.49 -5.27 -0.31
C TRP A 16 8.25 -5.29 1.02
N GLN A 17 9.58 -5.12 0.99
CA GLN A 17 10.38 -5.03 2.22
C GLN A 17 9.95 -3.83 3.07
N PHE A 18 9.78 -2.66 2.45
CA PHE A 18 9.24 -1.48 3.11
C PHE A 18 7.87 -1.73 3.74
N SER A 19 6.96 -2.35 2.97
CA SER A 19 5.61 -2.69 3.41
C SER A 19 5.62 -3.57 4.65
N LEU A 20 6.46 -4.59 4.68
CA LEU A 20 6.59 -5.49 5.85
C LEU A 20 7.12 -4.75 7.08
N GLN A 21 8.09 -3.86 6.92
CA GLN A 21 8.67 -3.08 8.02
C GLN A 21 7.68 -2.07 8.58
N PHE A 22 7.07 -1.27 7.71
CA PHE A 22 6.14 -0.22 8.11
C PHE A 22 4.85 -0.79 8.69
N TYR A 23 4.27 -1.82 8.06
CA TYR A 23 3.12 -2.53 8.59
C TYR A 23 3.43 -3.31 9.88
N GLY A 24 4.71 -3.62 10.13
CA GLY A 24 5.16 -4.25 11.38
C GLY A 24 5.01 -3.34 12.60
N VAL A 25 4.93 -2.01 12.42
CA VAL A 25 4.66 -1.05 13.48
C VAL A 25 3.21 -1.22 13.96
N ARG A 26 3.02 -1.36 15.26
CA ARG A 26 1.71 -1.70 15.84
C ARG A 26 0.64 -0.66 15.50
N GLU A 27 0.96 0.61 15.66
CA GLU A 27 0.07 1.74 15.41
C GLU A 27 -0.31 1.81 13.92
N VAL A 28 0.66 1.59 13.03
CA VAL A 28 0.42 1.53 11.57
C VAL A 28 -0.49 0.36 11.23
N LYS A 29 -0.22 -0.82 11.79
CA LYS A 29 -1.06 -2.01 11.60
C LYS A 29 -2.51 -1.76 12.01
N GLU A 30 -2.71 -1.21 13.20
CA GLU A 30 -4.05 -0.89 13.72
C GLU A 30 -4.76 0.15 12.81
N ALA A 31 -4.04 1.17 12.35
CA ALA A 31 -4.58 2.16 11.41
C ALA A 31 -4.90 1.56 10.04
N CYS A 32 -4.04 0.70 9.47
CA CYS A 32 -4.29 0.00 8.21
C CYS A 32 -5.54 -0.90 8.31
N LEU A 33 -5.72 -1.60 9.43
CA LEU A 33 -6.91 -2.41 9.66
C LEU A 33 -8.17 -1.54 9.80
N SER A 34 -8.08 -0.38 10.45
CA SER A 34 -9.20 0.57 10.51
C SER A 34 -9.55 1.12 9.13
N LEU A 35 -8.55 1.57 8.38
CA LEU A 35 -8.67 2.05 7.00
C LEU A 35 -9.39 1.02 6.12
N GLN A 36 -8.97 -0.24 6.20
CA GLN A 36 -9.53 -1.32 5.41
C GLN A 36 -10.97 -1.66 5.80
N ASN A 37 -11.24 -1.85 7.10
CA ASN A 37 -12.53 -2.38 7.55
C ASN A 37 -13.62 -1.31 7.65
N ASN A 38 -13.26 -0.07 8.00
CA ASN A 38 -14.23 1.00 8.26
C ASN A 38 -14.36 1.98 7.09
N TYR A 39 -13.32 2.12 6.27
CA TYR A 39 -13.27 3.10 5.18
C TYR A 39 -13.12 2.46 3.79
N HIS A 40 -13.12 1.12 3.73
CA HIS A 40 -12.90 0.36 2.50
C HIS A 40 -11.63 0.76 1.73
N GLY A 41 -10.64 1.28 2.46
CA GLY A 41 -9.36 1.68 1.86
C GLY A 41 -8.46 0.50 1.56
N ASN A 42 -7.64 0.65 0.54
CA ASN A 42 -6.69 -0.36 0.10
C ASN A 42 -5.35 -0.18 0.82
N VAL A 43 -4.97 -1.18 1.62
CA VAL A 43 -3.73 -1.14 2.41
C VAL A 43 -2.49 -1.16 1.52
N ASN A 44 -2.48 -1.93 0.42
CA ASN A 44 -1.33 -1.95 -0.49
C ASN A 44 -1.11 -0.61 -1.19
N LEU A 45 -2.20 0.05 -1.59
CA LEU A 45 -2.13 1.42 -2.09
C LEU A 45 -1.55 2.35 -1.03
N LEU A 46 -2.08 2.34 0.20
CA LEU A 46 -1.57 3.19 1.28
C LEU A 46 -0.06 3.00 1.49
N LEU A 47 0.42 1.75 1.52
CA LEU A 47 1.84 1.44 1.72
C LEU A 47 2.71 1.98 0.57
N LEU A 48 2.23 1.91 -0.68
CA LEU A 48 2.86 2.54 -1.84
C LEU A 48 2.91 4.07 -1.71
N LEU A 49 1.79 4.70 -1.36
CA LEU A 49 1.72 6.15 -1.18
C LEU A 49 2.69 6.60 -0.08
N ARG A 50 2.78 5.84 1.01
CA ARG A 50 3.73 6.12 2.08
C ARG A 50 5.18 6.01 1.62
N TRP A 51 5.49 5.01 0.80
CA TRP A 51 6.81 4.85 0.22
C TRP A 51 7.19 6.05 -0.66
N LEU A 52 6.26 6.54 -1.49
CA LEU A 52 6.43 7.74 -2.30
C LEU A 52 6.63 9.00 -1.44
N ASP A 53 5.87 9.13 -0.35
CA ASP A 53 6.03 10.21 0.62
C ASP A 53 7.44 10.21 1.23
N GLU A 54 8.02 9.06 1.55
CA GLU A 54 9.40 8.95 2.05
C GLU A 54 10.45 9.38 1.01
N GLN A 55 10.19 9.11 -0.27
CA GLN A 55 11.06 9.57 -1.36
C GLN A 55 10.78 11.02 -1.79
N GLN A 56 9.82 11.71 -1.15
CA GLN A 56 9.36 13.05 -1.52
C GLN A 56 8.89 13.14 -2.99
N PHE A 57 8.26 12.08 -3.49
CA PHE A 57 7.66 12.04 -4.82
C PHE A 57 6.15 11.98 -4.75
N ILE A 58 5.49 12.59 -5.73
CA ILE A 58 4.05 12.47 -5.97
C ILE A 58 3.75 12.22 -7.44
N PHE A 59 2.64 11.55 -7.72
CA PHE A 59 2.02 11.56 -9.05
C PHE A 59 0.93 12.63 -9.13
N GLN A 60 0.51 12.99 -10.33
CA GLN A 60 -0.42 14.10 -10.54
C GLN A 60 -1.87 13.67 -10.25
N GLU A 61 -2.74 14.63 -9.95
CA GLU A 61 -4.14 14.34 -9.60
C GLU A 61 -4.90 13.60 -10.73
N GLN A 62 -4.49 13.85 -11.98
CA GLN A 62 -5.02 13.17 -13.17
C GLN A 62 -4.72 11.67 -13.23
N ASP A 63 -3.70 11.19 -12.50
CA ASP A 63 -3.26 9.80 -12.53
C ASP A 63 -3.96 8.93 -11.46
N TRP A 64 -4.68 9.53 -10.51
CA TRP A 64 -5.45 8.76 -9.50
C TRP A 64 -6.39 7.72 -10.11
N PRO A 65 -7.18 8.02 -11.16
CA PRO A 65 -8.06 7.02 -11.76
C PRO A 65 -7.28 5.81 -12.29
N LEU A 66 -6.11 6.02 -12.90
CA LEU A 66 -5.25 4.94 -13.40
C LEU A 66 -4.75 4.04 -12.26
N VAL A 67 -4.31 4.66 -11.17
CA VAL A 67 -3.88 3.94 -9.96
C VAL A 67 -5.05 3.20 -9.30
N GLN A 68 -6.27 3.75 -9.33
CA GLN A 68 -7.45 3.07 -8.79
C GLN A 68 -7.88 1.89 -9.68
N ASP A 69 -7.85 2.06 -11.00
CA ASP A 69 -8.23 1.02 -11.96
C ASP A 69 -7.32 -0.21 -11.90
N CYS A 70 -6.03 -0.03 -11.56
CA CYS A 70 -5.11 -1.16 -11.38
C CYS A 70 -5.52 -2.06 -10.19
N LEU A 71 -6.14 -1.48 -9.15
CA LEU A 71 -6.54 -2.19 -7.93
C LEU A 71 -7.80 -3.03 -8.14
N ILE A 72 -8.76 -2.56 -8.94
CA ILE A 72 -10.09 -3.17 -9.12
C ILE A 72 -9.97 -4.67 -9.48
N ARG A 73 -9.01 -5.01 -10.34
CA ARG A 73 -8.79 -6.38 -10.83
C ARG A 73 -8.42 -7.36 -9.72
N SER A 74 -7.57 -6.94 -8.79
CA SER A 74 -7.09 -7.78 -7.69
C SER A 74 -7.97 -7.68 -6.45
N GLU A 75 -8.69 -6.57 -6.26
CA GLU A 75 -9.48 -6.29 -5.06
C GLU A 75 -10.67 -7.24 -4.87
N THR A 76 -11.39 -7.57 -5.94
CA THR A 76 -12.51 -8.53 -5.89
C THR A 76 -12.04 -9.93 -5.47
N LEU A 77 -10.89 -10.37 -6.00
CA LEU A 77 -10.31 -11.66 -5.68
C LEU A 77 -9.78 -11.67 -4.24
N LEU A 78 -9.04 -10.63 -3.84
CA LEU A 78 -8.54 -10.47 -2.47
C LEU A 78 -9.65 -10.48 -1.43
N HIS A 79 -10.77 -9.80 -1.69
CA HIS A 79 -11.92 -9.81 -0.79
C HIS A 79 -12.47 -11.23 -0.60
N SER A 80 -12.60 -11.99 -1.68
CA SER A 80 -13.10 -13.37 -1.64
C SER A 80 -12.19 -14.28 -0.80
N TYR A 81 -10.87 -14.14 -0.94
CA TYR A 81 -9.89 -14.92 -0.17
C TYR A 81 -9.81 -14.49 1.30
N ARG A 82 -9.99 -13.20 1.61
CA ARG A 82 -10.08 -12.72 2.99
C ARG A 82 -11.26 -13.34 3.73
N GLU A 83 -12.42 -13.43 3.08
CA GLU A 83 -13.60 -14.09 3.64
C GLU A 83 -13.38 -15.60 3.81
N LEU A 84 -12.77 -16.27 2.82
CA LEU A 84 -12.37 -17.69 2.93
C LEU A 84 -11.45 -17.92 4.14
N ARG A 85 -10.40 -17.10 4.30
CA ARG A 85 -9.49 -17.19 5.45
C ARG A 85 -10.22 -16.97 6.78
N ARG A 86 -11.13 -16.00 6.85
CA ARG A 86 -11.94 -15.74 8.04
C ARG A 86 -12.79 -16.96 8.42
N HIS A 87 -13.43 -17.60 7.45
CA HIS A 87 -14.19 -18.84 7.66
C HIS A 87 -13.30 -20.00 8.13
N LEU A 88 -12.15 -20.21 7.50
CA LEU A 88 -11.22 -21.29 7.85
C LEU A 88 -10.63 -21.12 9.26
N LYS A 89 -10.35 -19.88 9.68
CA LYS A 89 -9.89 -19.57 11.04
C LYS A 89 -10.85 -20.04 12.13
N LEU A 90 -12.16 -20.08 11.83
CA LEU A 90 -13.20 -20.53 12.76
C LEU A 90 -13.34 -22.07 12.79
N GLN A 91 -12.87 -22.78 11.76
CA GLN A 91 -13.10 -24.21 11.54
C GLN A 91 -11.95 -25.12 12.04
N VAL A 92 -10.92 -24.57 12.71
CA VAL A 92 -9.81 -25.29 13.40
C VAL A 92 -8.91 -26.15 12.47
N ASN A 93 -9.03 -26.05 11.14
CA ASN A 93 -8.06 -26.68 10.24
C ASN A 93 -6.86 -25.75 9.99
N ASP A 94 -5.84 -25.90 10.83
CA ASP A 94 -4.62 -25.09 10.78
C ASP A 94 -3.86 -25.19 9.44
N ALA A 95 -3.90 -26.34 8.75
CA ALA A 95 -3.21 -26.52 7.48
C ALA A 95 -3.88 -25.69 6.37
N LEU A 96 -5.20 -25.82 6.23
CA LEU A 96 -5.97 -25.04 5.25
C LEU A 96 -5.93 -23.55 5.55
N TYR A 97 -5.95 -23.16 6.83
CA TYR A 97 -5.79 -21.75 7.21
C TYR A 97 -4.44 -21.18 6.76
N ARG A 98 -3.35 -21.93 6.95
CA ARG A 98 -2.00 -21.49 6.53
C ARG A 98 -1.90 -21.40 5.01
N GLU A 99 -2.45 -22.35 4.27
CA GLU A 99 -2.50 -22.29 2.81
C GLU A 99 -3.29 -21.07 2.33
N ALA A 100 -4.49 -20.84 2.87
CA ALA A 100 -5.30 -19.67 2.53
C ALA A 100 -4.58 -18.35 2.84
N LEU A 101 -3.89 -18.26 3.98
CA LEU A 101 -3.06 -17.10 4.33
C LEU A 101 -1.91 -16.90 3.34
N GLN A 102 -1.24 -17.98 2.91
CA GLN A 102 -0.17 -17.90 1.93
C GLN A 102 -0.68 -17.41 0.57
N PHE A 103 -1.84 -17.89 0.11
CA PHE A 103 -2.48 -17.41 -1.11
C PHE A 103 -2.89 -15.93 -1.00
N GLU A 104 -3.44 -15.49 0.14
CA GLU A 104 -3.74 -14.07 0.38
C GLU A 104 -2.48 -13.21 0.27
N LEU A 105 -1.37 -13.61 0.89
CA LEU A 105 -0.10 -12.88 0.80
C LEU A 105 0.46 -12.84 -0.63
N GLN A 106 0.31 -13.91 -1.40
CA GLN A 106 0.70 -13.93 -2.82
C GLN A 106 -0.13 -12.94 -3.64
N LEU A 107 -1.44 -12.87 -3.40
CA LEU A 107 -2.33 -11.91 -4.06
C LEU A 107 -2.00 -10.47 -3.66
N GLU A 108 -1.70 -10.20 -2.39
CA GLU A 108 -1.29 -8.88 -1.94
C GLU A 108 0.04 -8.45 -2.56
N LYS A 109 1.00 -9.38 -2.66
CA LYS A 109 2.27 -9.14 -3.35
C LYS A 109 2.06 -8.87 -4.85
N GLN A 110 1.15 -9.59 -5.51
CA GLN A 110 0.79 -9.32 -6.90
C GLN A 110 0.17 -7.93 -7.06
N GLN A 111 -0.76 -7.54 -6.18
CA GLN A 111 -1.37 -6.20 -6.21
C GLN A 111 -0.31 -5.10 -6.04
N GLN A 112 0.70 -5.30 -5.17
CA GLN A 112 1.83 -4.38 -5.09
C GLN A 112 2.68 -4.36 -6.36
N SER A 113 2.86 -5.51 -7.03
CA SER A 113 3.57 -5.55 -8.31
C SER A 113 2.86 -4.70 -9.37
N ASP A 114 1.54 -4.88 -9.48
CA ASP A 114 0.72 -4.14 -10.44
C ASP A 114 0.77 -2.62 -10.15
N LEU A 115 0.78 -2.24 -8.87
CA LEU A 115 0.95 -0.86 -8.43
C LEU A 115 2.33 -0.30 -8.77
N VAL A 116 3.40 -1.08 -8.58
CA VAL A 116 4.76 -0.68 -8.94
C VAL A 116 4.88 -0.44 -10.44
N ASP A 117 4.37 -1.37 -11.25
CA ASP A 117 4.36 -1.23 -12.71
C ASP A 117 3.56 0.00 -13.14
N CYS A 118 2.42 0.26 -12.47
CA CYS A 118 1.62 1.45 -12.70
C CYS A 118 2.42 2.73 -12.36
N ILE A 119 2.99 2.85 -11.16
CA ILE A 119 3.76 4.01 -10.74
C ILE A 119 4.99 4.26 -11.63
N ASN A 120 5.71 3.22 -12.02
CA ASN A 120 6.87 3.34 -12.90
C ASN A 120 6.49 3.80 -14.32
N SER A 121 5.23 3.68 -14.73
CA SER A 121 4.71 4.19 -16.00
C SER A 121 4.26 5.66 -15.93
N LEU A 122 4.15 6.22 -14.72
CA LEU A 122 3.68 7.59 -14.47
C LEU A 122 4.85 8.57 -14.36
N ILE A 123 4.55 9.85 -14.59
CA ILE A 123 5.51 10.94 -14.37
C ILE A 123 5.42 11.36 -12.91
N LEU A 124 6.44 11.02 -12.13
CA LEU A 124 6.58 11.48 -10.75
C LEU A 124 7.21 12.87 -10.72
N VAL A 125 6.69 13.72 -9.82
CA VAL A 125 7.23 15.05 -9.54
C VAL A 125 7.62 15.14 -8.07
N THR A 126 8.54 16.06 -7.75
CA THR A 126 8.91 16.34 -6.36
C THR A 126 7.70 16.87 -5.59
N ASN A 127 7.49 16.36 -4.38
CA ASN A 127 6.42 16.81 -3.51
C ASN A 127 6.78 18.18 -2.90
N ASP A 128 5.98 19.20 -3.21
CA ASP A 128 6.06 20.54 -2.60
C ASP A 128 4.84 20.85 -1.71
N GLY A 129 3.95 19.88 -1.53
CA GLY A 129 2.67 20.06 -0.86
C GLY A 129 2.34 18.95 0.14
N GLU A 130 1.06 18.61 0.22
CA GLU A 130 0.58 17.61 1.18
C GLU A 130 1.01 16.18 0.80
N PRO A 131 1.35 15.32 1.78
CA PRO A 131 1.64 13.90 1.56
C PRO A 131 0.50 13.16 0.85
N LEU A 132 0.83 12.21 -0.01
CA LEU A 132 -0.14 11.34 -0.70
C LEU A 132 -0.98 10.53 0.28
N THR A 133 -0.37 10.07 1.38
CA THR A 133 -1.09 9.38 2.46
C THR A 133 -2.22 10.23 3.04
N LEU A 134 -1.97 11.53 3.26
CA LEU A 134 -2.99 12.47 3.77
C LEU A 134 -4.08 12.70 2.72
N ARG A 135 -3.71 12.92 1.46
CA ARG A 135 -4.68 13.09 0.36
C ARG A 135 -5.60 11.88 0.25
N TYR A 136 -5.04 10.67 0.34
CA TYR A 136 -5.80 9.43 0.29
C TYR A 136 -6.73 9.27 1.50
N CYS A 137 -6.23 9.52 2.71
CA CYS A 137 -7.06 9.49 3.92
C CYS A 137 -8.22 10.49 3.84
N ARG A 138 -8.00 11.68 3.30
CA ARG A 138 -9.04 12.69 3.06
C ARG A 138 -10.10 12.22 2.08
N LYS A 139 -9.71 11.62 0.94
CA LYS A 139 -10.65 11.05 -0.04
C LYS A 139 -11.56 9.99 0.57
N LEU A 140 -11.06 9.24 1.56
CA LEU A 140 -11.82 8.20 2.26
C LEU A 140 -12.59 8.71 3.49
N GLY A 141 -12.41 9.97 3.91
CA GLY A 141 -12.98 10.48 5.16
C GLY A 141 -12.29 9.94 6.43
N ALA A 142 -11.05 9.47 6.30
CA ALA A 142 -10.25 8.82 7.33
C ALA A 142 -9.04 9.67 7.80
N GLU A 143 -9.13 11.00 7.72
CA GLU A 143 -8.00 11.93 7.99
C GLU A 143 -7.32 11.70 9.35
N HIS A 144 -8.08 11.31 10.37
CA HIS A 144 -7.57 11.00 11.71
C HIS A 144 -6.54 9.84 11.72
N LEU A 145 -6.56 8.95 10.72
CA LEU A 145 -5.58 7.86 10.60
C LEU A 145 -4.21 8.36 10.12
N GLN A 146 -4.13 9.57 9.54
CA GLN A 146 -2.87 10.13 9.05
C GLN A 146 -1.81 10.20 10.15
N GLN A 147 -2.19 10.43 11.41
CA GLN A 147 -1.24 10.50 12.52
C GLN A 147 -0.42 9.20 12.67
N ALA A 148 -1.04 8.05 12.41
CA ALA A 148 -0.34 6.77 12.43
C ALA A 148 0.53 6.59 11.19
N PHE A 149 0.05 7.05 10.04
CA PHE A 149 0.79 6.95 8.78
C PHE A 149 1.96 7.93 8.68
N SER A 150 1.96 9.02 9.44
CA SER A 150 3.11 9.94 9.55
C SER A 150 4.22 9.44 10.47
N LEU A 151 4.08 8.26 11.09
CA LEU A 151 5.13 7.70 11.93
C LEU A 151 6.42 7.44 11.13
N PRO A 152 7.59 7.59 11.77
CA PRO A 152 8.86 7.26 11.14
C PRO A 152 8.91 5.75 10.85
N VAL A 153 9.44 5.39 9.70
CA VAL A 153 9.58 3.98 9.33
C VAL A 153 10.82 3.42 10.04
N PRO A 154 10.69 2.35 10.84
CA PRO A 154 11.83 1.78 11.54
C PRO A 154 12.85 1.17 10.55
N ASN A 155 14.12 1.55 10.70
CA ASN A 155 15.26 1.02 9.94
C ASN A 155 15.20 1.19 8.41
N ILE A 156 14.96 2.40 7.91
CA ILE A 156 15.29 2.70 6.50
C ILE A 156 16.82 2.80 6.40
N HIS A 157 17.49 1.72 6.00
CA HIS A 157 18.80 1.85 5.36
C HIS A 157 18.54 2.44 3.98
N HIS A 158 18.62 3.76 3.86
CA HIS A 158 18.81 4.38 2.57
C HIS A 158 20.12 3.83 1.99
N PRO A 159 20.14 3.38 0.73
CA PRO A 159 21.41 3.07 0.05
C PRO A 159 22.32 4.31 0.00
#